data_AF-A0A384JEZ8-F1
#
_entry.id   AF-A0A384JEZ8-F1
#
_cell.length_a   1.000
_cell.length_b   1.000
_cell.length_c   1.000
_cell.angle_alpha   90.00
_cell.angle_beta   90.00
_cell.angle_gamma   90.00
#
_symmetry.space_group_name_H-M   'P 1'
#
loop_
_entity.id
_entity.type
_entity.pdbx_description
1 polymer ?
#
loop_
_entity_poly.entity_id
_entity_poly.type
_entity_poly.pdbx_seq_one_letter_code
_entity_poly.pdbx_strand_id
1 'polypeptide(L)'
;MAEDRLNVVIIGGSLAGLMEGAILKQLSHNVHVLEQYPNSIRESQAAGMSTGIYGRELLKKYDKIEDHPHFVTASKLEVVDARLNVTESRSVSFKLTNWKTFYYRLRANFDEFKSEYVPKPPPSLLKEGQAVVYDVGKRVTNVSYNKEAGLSVTYEDFQTGSNEVLHPDLIIAADGVGSATRKILFPDLKTPYSGILT
;
A
#
# COMPACT_ATOMS: atom_id res chain seq x y z
N MET A 1 25.62 11.11 13.37
CA MET A 1 25.66 9.65 13.08
C MET A 1 24.94 9.48 11.75
N ALA A 2 25.58 8.90 10.74
CA ALA A 2 24.85 8.54 9.53
C ALA A 2 23.81 7.51 9.96
N GLU A 3 22.52 7.84 9.84
CA GLU A 3 21.47 6.83 9.98
C GLU A 3 21.72 5.77 8.90
N ASP A 4 21.84 4.49 9.27
CA ASP A 4 22.06 3.39 8.33
C ASP A 4 20.89 3.33 7.33
N ARG A 5 21.06 4.00 6.20
CA ARG A 5 20.07 4.12 5.14
C ARG A 5 20.01 2.81 4.36
N LEU A 6 18.95 2.05 4.57
CA LEU A 6 18.63 0.85 3.80
C LEU A 6 18.03 1.19 2.43
N ASN A 7 18.29 0.33 1.45
CA ASN A 7 17.57 0.22 0.18
C ASN A 7 16.46 -0.81 0.32
N VAL A 8 15.21 -0.34 0.36
CA VAL A 8 14.04 -1.19 0.58
C VAL A 8 13.25 -1.32 -0.71
N VAL A 9 12.99 -2.56 -1.12
CA VAL A 9 12.04 -2.86 -2.20
C VAL A 9 10.72 -3.30 -1.60
N ILE A 10 9.64 -2.63 -1.98
CA ILE A 10 8.27 -2.97 -1.60
C ILE A 10 7.57 -3.55 -2.82
N ILE A 11 7.10 -4.79 -2.71
CA ILE A 11 6.39 -5.50 -3.78
C ILE A 11 4.90 -5.28 -3.58
N GLY A 12 4.25 -4.56 -4.49
CA GLY A 12 2.85 -4.16 -4.40
C GLY A 12 2.69 -2.71 -3.91
N GLY A 13 2.12 -1.86 -4.78
CA GLY A 13 1.93 -0.43 -4.57
C GLY A 13 0.51 -0.06 -4.12
N SER A 14 -0.19 -0.95 -3.43
CA SER A 14 -1.50 -0.63 -2.84
C SER A 14 -1.36 -0.15 -1.38
N LEU A 15 -2.44 -0.21 -0.59
CA LEU A 15 -2.53 0.40 0.74
C LEU A 15 -1.41 -0.06 1.68
N ALA A 16 -1.18 -1.37 1.81
CA ALA A 16 -0.16 -1.89 2.72
C ALA A 16 1.25 -1.42 2.31
N GLY A 17 1.62 -1.60 1.04
CA GLY A 17 2.93 -1.17 0.55
C GLY A 17 3.16 0.33 0.64
N LEU A 18 2.13 1.14 0.36
CA LEU A 18 2.23 2.60 0.47
C LEU A 18 2.26 3.10 1.93
N MET A 19 1.56 2.43 2.85
CA MET A 19 1.67 2.73 4.28
C MET A 19 3.10 2.50 4.77
N GLU A 20 3.70 1.35 4.43
CA GLU A 20 5.10 1.09 4.78
C GLU A 20 6.07 2.03 4.07
N GLY A 21 5.82 2.31 2.79
CA GLY A 21 6.62 3.27 2.02
C GLY A 21 6.60 4.67 2.63
N ALA A 22 5.45 5.15 3.10
CA ALA A 22 5.34 6.44 3.77
C ALA A 22 6.10 6.48 5.10
N ILE A 23 6.08 5.39 5.88
CA ILE A 23 6.84 5.25 7.12
C ILE A 23 8.34 5.28 6.82
N LEU A 24 8.81 4.40 5.94
CA LEU A 24 10.24 4.25 5.59
C LEU A 24 10.81 5.52 4.95
N LYS A 25 10.00 6.23 4.15
CA LYS A 25 10.33 7.57 3.63
C LYS A 25 10.62 8.56 4.77
N GLN A 26 9.77 8.64 5.79
CA GLN A 26 10.03 9.53 6.94
C GLN A 26 11.25 9.08 7.75
N LEU A 27 11.52 7.77 7.82
CA LEU A 27 12.72 7.22 8.46
C LEU A 27 14.00 7.37 7.61
N SER A 28 13.94 8.10 6.49
CA SER A 28 15.10 8.45 5.65
C SER A 28 15.76 7.28 4.93
N HIS A 29 15.02 6.17 4.73
CA HIS A 29 15.43 5.04 3.90
C HIS A 29 15.16 5.32 2.41
N ASN A 30 15.88 4.59 1.54
CA ASN A 30 15.57 4.54 0.12
C ASN A 30 14.44 3.53 -0.09
N VAL A 31 13.41 3.91 -0.84
CA VAL A 31 12.22 3.07 -1.04
C VAL A 31 11.90 2.96 -2.52
N HIS A 32 11.82 1.73 -3.02
CA HIS A 32 11.41 1.43 -4.38
C HIS A 32 10.18 0.52 -4.36
N VAL A 33 9.03 1.05 -4.77
CA VAL A 33 7.78 0.30 -4.89
C VAL A 33 7.67 -0.26 -6.30
N LEU A 34 7.52 -1.58 -6.40
CA LEU A 34 7.24 -2.30 -7.65
C LEU A 34 5.76 -2.68 -7.70
N GLU A 35 5.00 -2.02 -8.57
CA GLU A 35 3.58 -2.26 -8.77
C GLU A 35 3.33 -2.94 -10.12
N GLN A 36 2.67 -4.10 -10.09
CA GLN A 36 2.37 -4.87 -11.32
C GLN A 36 1.34 -4.20 -12.23
N TYR A 37 0.41 -3.41 -11.68
CA TYR A 37 -0.60 -2.75 -12.49
C TYR A 37 0.05 -1.66 -13.36
N PRO A 38 -0.32 -1.56 -14.64
CA PRO A 38 0.47 -0.84 -15.64
C PRO A 38 0.42 0.69 -15.53
N ASN A 39 -0.47 1.26 -14.71
CA ASN A 39 -0.60 2.71 -14.58
C ASN A 39 -0.95 3.14 -13.15
N SER A 40 -0.74 4.42 -12.83
CA SER A 40 -1.02 4.94 -11.49
C SER A 40 -2.51 5.26 -11.28
N ILE A 41 -3.28 5.39 -12.37
CA ILE A 41 -4.69 5.75 -12.34
C ILE A 41 -5.53 4.51 -12.12
N ARG A 42 -6.13 4.40 -10.94
CA ARG A 42 -6.94 3.24 -10.59
C ARG A 42 -8.39 3.49 -10.97
N GLU A 43 -8.96 2.59 -11.77
CA GLU A 43 -10.40 2.52 -11.97
C GLU A 43 -11.08 2.15 -10.65
N SER A 44 -12.25 2.75 -10.39
CA SER A 44 -12.94 2.58 -9.12
C SER A 44 -13.40 1.14 -8.95
N GLN A 45 -12.89 0.46 -7.92
CA GLN A 45 -13.38 -0.86 -7.49
C GLN A 45 -14.48 -0.75 -6.42
N ALA A 46 -15.03 0.45 -6.19
CA ALA A 46 -16.16 0.74 -5.27
C ALA A 46 -16.08 0.14 -3.85
N ALA A 47 -14.91 -0.33 -3.40
CA ALA A 47 -14.73 -0.92 -2.08
C ALA A 47 -14.71 0.16 -1.00
N GLY A 48 -15.82 0.29 -0.29
CA GLY A 48 -15.89 1.03 0.97
C GLY A 48 -15.06 0.32 2.04
N MET A 49 -14.36 1.10 2.87
CA MET A 49 -13.56 0.57 3.96
C MET A 49 -13.57 1.51 5.17
N SER A 50 -13.16 1.01 6.33
CA SER A 50 -12.81 1.86 7.46
C SER A 50 -11.32 1.77 7.73
N THR A 51 -10.69 2.89 8.11
CA THR A 51 -9.26 2.93 8.45
C THR A 51 -8.94 2.29 9.81
N GLY A 52 -9.96 1.92 10.59
CA GLY A 52 -9.77 1.37 11.94
C GLY A 52 -9.00 2.32 12.87
N ILE A 53 -8.56 1.86 14.03
CA ILE A 53 -7.77 2.69 14.95
C ILE A 53 -6.33 2.86 14.48
N TYR A 54 -5.70 1.79 13.98
CA TYR A 54 -4.27 1.82 13.60
C TYR A 54 -4.01 2.59 12.31
N GLY A 55 -4.89 2.48 11.30
CA GLY A 55 -4.77 3.30 10.10
C GLY A 55 -4.93 4.79 10.41
N ARG A 56 -5.75 5.15 11.41
CA ARG A 56 -5.88 6.53 11.88
C ARG A 56 -4.62 7.05 12.58
N GLU A 57 -4.01 6.25 13.45
CA GLU A 57 -2.76 6.63 14.12
C GLU A 57 -1.60 6.78 13.12
N LEU A 58 -1.55 5.91 12.10
CA LEU A 58 -0.62 6.05 10.99
C LEU A 58 -0.82 7.39 10.27
N LEU A 59 -2.06 7.70 9.86
CA LEU A 59 -2.33 8.95 9.14
C LEU A 59 -2.04 10.18 10.00
N LYS A 60 -2.39 10.15 11.29
CA LYS A 60 -2.05 11.23 12.22
C LYS A 60 -0.55 11.55 12.26
N LYS A 61 0.30 10.55 12.05
CA LYS A 61 1.77 10.70 12.11
C LYS A 61 2.40 10.99 10.75
N TYR A 62 1.84 10.46 9.67
CA TYR A 62 2.51 10.40 8.36
C TYR A 62 1.74 11.12 7.23
N ASP A 63 0.48 11.50 7.45
CA ASP A 63 -0.32 12.27 6.49
C ASP A 63 -0.11 13.77 6.69
N LYS A 64 0.40 14.45 5.66
CA LYS A 64 0.71 15.89 5.69
C LYS A 64 -0.36 16.75 5.03
N ILE A 65 -1.50 16.18 4.67
CA ILE A 65 -2.59 16.90 4.01
C ILE A 65 -3.68 17.20 5.04
N GLU A 66 -3.91 18.47 5.36
CA GLU A 66 -4.88 18.87 6.39
C GLU A 66 -6.17 19.43 5.79
N ASP A 67 -6.10 20.02 4.61
CA ASP A 67 -7.16 20.80 3.97
C ASP A 67 -8.13 19.97 3.09
N HIS A 68 -7.95 18.65 3.07
CA HIS A 68 -8.80 17.75 2.29
C HIS A 68 -9.23 16.55 3.15
N PRO A 69 -10.51 16.40 3.52
CA PRO A 69 -10.98 15.23 4.26
C PRO A 69 -10.84 13.94 3.43
N HIS A 70 -10.42 12.86 4.07
CA HIS A 70 -10.29 11.54 3.42
C HIS A 70 -11.27 10.49 3.96
N PHE A 71 -12.23 10.90 4.79
CA PHE A 71 -13.28 10.04 5.35
C PHE A 71 -14.56 10.81 5.66
N VAL A 72 -15.66 10.09 5.78
CA VAL A 72 -16.90 10.53 6.46
C VAL A 72 -17.04 9.80 7.79
N THR A 73 -17.76 10.38 8.75
CA THR A 73 -17.96 9.77 10.07
C THR A 73 -19.35 9.15 10.16
N ALA A 74 -19.44 7.84 10.40
CA ALA A 74 -20.68 7.21 10.82
C ALA A 74 -20.77 7.22 12.36
N SER A 75 -21.88 7.72 12.88
CA SER A 75 -22.16 7.87 14.32
C SER A 75 -22.97 6.71 14.91
N LYS A 76 -23.56 5.87 14.06
CA LYS A 76 -24.49 4.81 14.46
C LYS A 76 -24.33 3.58 13.57
N LEU A 77 -24.40 2.40 14.17
CA LEU A 77 -24.50 1.11 13.52
C LEU A 77 -25.82 0.46 13.95
N GLU A 78 -26.62 0.03 12.98
CA GLU A 78 -27.87 -0.70 13.23
C GLU A 78 -27.80 -2.06 12.53
N VAL A 79 -28.20 -3.11 13.24
CA VAL A 79 -28.37 -4.45 12.70
C VAL A 79 -29.85 -4.71 12.56
N VAL A 80 -30.28 -5.12 11.37
CA VAL A 80 -31.70 -5.36 11.06
C VAL A 80 -31.96 -6.84 10.77
N ASP A 81 -33.14 -7.33 11.14
CA ASP A 81 -33.61 -8.66 10.74
C ASP A 81 -34.10 -8.69 9.28
N ALA A 82 -34.56 -9.85 8.81
CA ALA A 82 -35.10 -10.03 7.46
C ALA A 82 -36.38 -9.21 7.18
N ARG A 83 -37.02 -8.64 8.20
CA ARG A 83 -38.20 -7.77 8.11
C ARG A 83 -37.83 -6.29 8.29
N LEU A 84 -36.54 -5.97 8.31
CA LEU A 84 -35.98 -4.63 8.54
C LEU A 84 -36.25 -4.06 9.94
N ASN A 85 -36.59 -4.90 10.93
CA ASN A 85 -36.67 -4.45 12.31
C ASN A 85 -35.26 -4.29 12.87
N VAL A 86 -35.00 -3.18 13.55
CA VAL A 86 -33.74 -2.97 14.26
C VAL A 86 -33.65 -3.95 15.43
N THR A 87 -32.69 -4.86 15.36
CA THR A 87 -32.39 -5.87 16.40
C THR A 87 -31.28 -5.41 17.32
N GLU A 88 -30.35 -4.60 16.81
CA GLU A 88 -29.31 -3.95 17.61
C GLU A 88 -29.05 -2.53 17.11
N SER A 89 -28.71 -1.64 18.03
CA SER A 89 -28.29 -0.26 17.74
C SER A 89 -27.11 0.10 18.63
N ARG A 90 -26.03 0.59 18.03
CA ARG A 90 -24.81 0.96 18.74
C ARG A 90 -24.32 2.32 18.25
N SER A 91 -23.94 3.19 19.18
CA SER A 91 -23.16 4.38 18.84
C SER A 91 -21.75 3.96 18.43
N VAL A 92 -21.32 4.41 17.25
CA VAL A 92 -19.98 4.14 16.71
C VAL A 92 -19.35 5.45 16.25
N SER A 93 -18.04 5.45 16.00
CA SER A 93 -17.35 6.59 15.39
C SER A 93 -16.47 6.10 14.24
N PHE A 94 -17.09 5.35 13.32
CA PHE A 94 -16.36 4.79 12.19
C PHE A 94 -15.96 5.90 11.24
N LYS A 95 -14.67 5.94 10.91
CA LYS A 95 -14.14 6.75 9.81
C LYS A 95 -14.25 5.90 8.56
N LEU A 96 -15.25 6.19 7.74
CA LEU A 96 -15.54 5.47 6.51
C LEU A 96 -14.86 6.20 5.36
N THR A 97 -14.11 5.46 4.58
CA THR A 97 -13.46 5.92 3.36
C THR A 97 -13.70 4.90 2.26
N ASN A 98 -13.13 5.11 1.09
CA ASN A 98 -13.05 4.10 0.06
C ASN A 98 -11.58 3.87 -0.29
N TRP A 99 -11.30 2.71 -0.88
CA TRP A 99 -9.95 2.31 -1.23
C TRP A 99 -9.25 3.35 -2.13
N LYS A 100 -9.96 3.95 -3.10
CA LYS A 100 -9.41 4.89 -4.07
C LYS A 100 -8.94 6.19 -3.41
N THR A 101 -9.78 6.78 -2.55
CA THR A 101 -9.44 7.95 -1.73
C THR A 101 -8.23 7.66 -0.87
N PHE A 102 -8.18 6.50 -0.21
CA PHE A 102 -7.06 6.17 0.67
C PHE A 102 -5.76 5.89 -0.08
N TYR A 103 -5.82 5.18 -1.21
CA TYR A 103 -4.69 4.95 -2.10
C TYR A 103 -4.06 6.25 -2.59
N TYR A 104 -4.87 7.17 -3.14
CA TYR A 104 -4.34 8.44 -3.64
C TYR A 104 -3.83 9.35 -2.54
N ARG A 105 -4.43 9.27 -1.34
CA ARG A 105 -3.93 9.97 -0.17
C ARG A 105 -2.53 9.51 0.22
N LEU A 106 -2.30 8.20 0.21
CA LEU A 106 -1.00 7.63 0.51
C LEU A 106 0.03 7.94 -0.60
N ARG A 107 -0.36 7.85 -1.89
CA ARG A 107 0.49 8.26 -3.02
C ARG A 107 0.91 9.73 -2.93
N ALA A 108 -0.03 10.63 -2.65
CA ALA A 108 0.31 12.05 -2.48
C ALA A 108 1.37 12.29 -1.39
N ASN A 109 1.33 11.54 -0.28
CA ASN A 109 2.34 11.60 0.77
C ASN A 109 3.66 10.88 0.40
N PHE A 110 3.57 9.82 -0.39
CA PHE A 110 4.71 8.97 -0.76
C PHE A 110 5.56 9.56 -1.89
N ASP A 111 4.96 9.86 -3.04
CA ASP A 111 5.64 10.24 -4.27
C ASP A 111 5.06 11.50 -4.93
N GLU A 112 4.35 12.33 -4.16
CA GLU A 112 3.72 13.57 -4.65
C GLU A 112 2.74 13.35 -5.81
N PHE A 113 2.14 12.16 -5.87
CA PHE A 113 1.20 11.88 -6.95
C PHE A 113 -0.04 12.77 -6.86
N LYS A 114 -0.22 13.61 -7.87
CA LYS A 114 -1.42 14.43 -8.03
C LYS A 114 -2.57 13.60 -8.56
N SER A 115 -3.73 13.70 -7.92
CA SER A 115 -4.95 12.99 -8.31
C SER A 115 -6.18 13.89 -8.22
N GLU A 116 -7.34 13.38 -8.65
CA GLU A 116 -8.63 14.05 -8.44
C GLU A 116 -8.98 14.26 -6.96
N TYR A 117 -8.48 13.38 -6.07
CA TYR A 117 -8.72 13.46 -4.62
C TYR A 117 -7.67 14.32 -3.90
N VAL A 118 -6.45 14.39 -4.43
CA VAL A 118 -5.40 15.23 -3.87
C VAL A 118 -4.78 16.05 -5.00
N PRO A 119 -5.38 17.22 -5.33
CA PRO A 119 -4.92 18.04 -6.44
C PRO A 119 -3.63 18.81 -6.13
N LYS A 120 -3.31 18.97 -4.84
CA LYS A 120 -2.12 19.67 -4.33
C LYS A 120 -1.40 18.76 -3.32
N PRO A 121 -0.61 17.79 -3.79
CA PRO A 121 0.16 16.93 -2.89
C PRO A 121 1.18 17.76 -2.08
N PRO A 122 1.48 17.35 -0.84
CA PRO A 122 2.48 18.02 -0.01
C PRO A 122 3.88 17.76 -0.58
N PRO A 123 4.81 18.75 -0.55
CA PRO A 123 6.14 18.57 -1.11
C PRO A 123 6.94 17.49 -0.37
N SER A 124 7.71 16.67 -1.09
CA SER A 124 8.64 15.72 -0.48
C SER A 124 9.86 16.45 0.03
N LEU A 125 9.99 16.50 1.35
CA LEU A 125 11.20 16.94 2.02
C LEU A 125 12.14 15.73 2.19
N LEU A 126 12.73 15.27 1.08
CA LEU A 126 13.72 14.18 1.10
C LEU A 126 15.05 14.68 1.67
N LYS A 127 15.73 13.85 2.47
CA LYS A 127 17.11 14.13 2.89
C LYS A 127 18.07 13.95 1.71
N GLU A 128 19.24 14.59 1.77
CA GLU A 128 20.28 14.43 0.74
C GLU A 128 20.61 12.95 0.51
N GLY A 129 20.64 12.56 -0.77
CA GLY A 129 20.88 11.18 -1.23
C GLY A 129 19.74 10.19 -0.96
N GLN A 130 18.57 10.62 -0.49
CA GLN A 130 17.40 9.76 -0.32
C GLN A 130 16.65 9.62 -1.64
N ALA A 131 16.30 8.38 -2.02
CA ALA A 131 15.52 8.07 -3.21
C ALA A 131 14.18 7.42 -2.84
N VAL A 132 13.09 7.90 -3.44
CA VAL A 132 11.76 7.32 -3.30
C VAL A 132 11.16 7.17 -4.69
N VAL A 133 10.86 5.93 -5.08
CA VAL A 133 10.41 5.58 -6.43
C VAL A 133 9.17 4.71 -6.36
N TYR A 134 8.17 5.03 -7.19
CA TYR A 134 6.99 4.21 -7.42
C TYR A 134 6.93 3.85 -8.91
N ASP A 135 7.19 2.58 -9.24
CA ASP A 135 7.13 2.10 -10.62
C ASP A 135 5.91 1.21 -10.86
N VAL A 136 5.22 1.49 -11.96
CA VAL A 136 4.07 0.75 -12.46
C VAL A 136 4.49 -0.24 -13.54
N GLY A 137 3.67 -1.27 -13.76
CA GLY A 137 3.95 -2.30 -14.77
C GLY A 137 5.17 -3.17 -14.44
N LYS A 138 5.57 -3.24 -13.16
CA LYS A 138 6.69 -4.08 -12.70
C LYS A 138 6.13 -5.30 -11.98
N ARG A 139 6.14 -6.45 -12.66
CA ARG A 139 5.66 -7.72 -12.09
C ARG A 139 6.82 -8.50 -11.51
N VAL A 140 6.88 -8.61 -10.18
CA VAL A 140 7.85 -9.47 -9.53
C VAL A 140 7.58 -10.93 -9.88
N THR A 141 8.62 -11.61 -10.35
CA THR A 141 8.59 -13.02 -10.78
C THR A 141 9.41 -13.91 -9.85
N ASN A 142 10.37 -13.35 -9.12
CA ASN A 142 11.17 -14.11 -8.15
C ASN A 142 11.65 -13.23 -6.98
N VAL A 143 11.81 -13.85 -5.81
CA VAL A 143 12.54 -13.30 -4.67
C VAL A 143 13.47 -14.38 -4.14
N SER A 144 14.71 -14.02 -3.79
CA SER A 144 15.65 -15.01 -3.26
C SER A 144 16.63 -14.40 -2.27
N TYR A 145 17.24 -15.27 -1.46
CA TYR A 145 18.32 -14.92 -0.55
C TYR A 145 19.47 -15.91 -0.72
N ASN A 146 20.67 -15.38 -0.88
CA ASN A 146 21.91 -16.15 -0.86
C ASN A 146 22.86 -15.50 0.16
N LYS A 147 23.60 -16.32 0.94
CA LYS A 147 24.51 -15.81 1.98
C LYS A 147 25.63 -14.92 1.44
N GLU A 148 26.11 -15.19 0.23
CA GLU A 148 27.20 -14.46 -0.44
C GLU A 148 26.66 -13.26 -1.24
N ALA A 149 25.54 -13.43 -1.94
CA ALA A 149 24.99 -12.42 -2.85
C ALA A 149 23.88 -11.54 -2.24
N GLY A 150 23.43 -11.83 -1.02
CA GLY A 150 22.36 -11.10 -0.35
C GLY A 150 20.96 -11.38 -0.88
N LEU A 151 20.05 -10.43 -0.69
CA LEU A 151 18.69 -10.49 -1.22
C LEU A 151 18.66 -10.10 -2.70
N SER A 152 17.74 -10.70 -3.44
CA SER A 152 17.45 -10.28 -4.81
C SER A 152 15.94 -10.31 -5.10
N VAL A 153 15.51 -9.37 -5.93
CA VAL A 153 14.16 -9.30 -6.48
C VAL A 153 14.27 -9.27 -7.99
N THR A 154 13.64 -10.23 -8.66
CA THR A 154 13.53 -10.24 -10.12
C THR A 154 12.13 -9.80 -10.52
N TYR A 155 12.03 -8.86 -11.45
CA TYR A 155 10.76 -8.44 -12.02
C TYR A 155 10.82 -8.34 -13.53
N GLU A 156 9.66 -8.55 -14.15
CA GLU A 156 9.41 -8.22 -15.54
C GLU A 156 8.90 -6.79 -15.62
N ASP A 157 9.48 -6.01 -16.53
CA ASP A 157 9.01 -4.69 -16.89
C ASP A 157 8.12 -4.76 -18.13
N PHE A 158 6.83 -4.51 -17.95
CA PHE A 158 5.85 -4.55 -19.04
C PHE A 158 6.07 -3.47 -20.10
N GLN A 159 6.79 -2.39 -19.79
CA GLN A 159 7.06 -1.33 -20.76
C GLN A 159 8.18 -1.72 -21.73
N THR A 160 9.22 -2.39 -21.22
CA THR A 160 10.41 -2.77 -21.99
C THR A 160 10.37 -4.24 -22.45
N GLY A 161 9.53 -5.07 -21.84
CA GLY A 161 9.52 -6.53 -22.03
C GLY A 161 10.76 -7.22 -21.44
N SER A 162 11.54 -6.52 -20.60
CA SER A 162 12.79 -7.03 -20.04
C SER A 162 12.60 -7.60 -18.63
N ASN A 163 13.52 -8.47 -18.24
CA ASN A 163 13.64 -8.92 -16.85
C ASN A 163 14.81 -8.18 -16.19
N GLU A 164 14.53 -7.54 -15.06
CA GLU A 164 15.51 -6.81 -14.27
C GLU A 164 15.67 -7.43 -12.88
N VAL A 165 16.80 -7.16 -12.25
CA VAL A 165 17.15 -7.67 -10.92
C VAL A 165 17.59 -6.51 -10.03
N LEU A 166 17.00 -6.41 -8.84
CA LEU A 166 17.43 -5.50 -7.78
C LEU A 166 18.04 -6.28 -6.62
N HIS A 167 18.99 -5.66 -5.93
CA HIS A 167 19.67 -6.18 -4.74
C HIS A 167 19.42 -5.28 -3.53
N PRO A 168 18.23 -5.37 -2.89
CA PRO A 168 17.90 -4.54 -1.75
C PRO A 168 18.48 -5.07 -0.44
N ASP A 169 18.50 -4.21 0.58
CA ASP A 169 18.81 -4.60 1.97
C ASP A 169 17.58 -5.22 2.67
N LEU A 170 16.37 -4.86 2.23
CA LEU A 170 15.11 -5.35 2.76
C LEU A 170 14.06 -5.49 1.65
N ILE A 171 13.29 -6.57 1.71
CA ILE A 171 12.12 -6.80 0.85
C ILE A 171 10.86 -6.81 1.71
N ILE A 172 9.87 -6.00 1.34
CA ILE A 172 8.52 -6.03 1.92
C ILE A 172 7.54 -6.61 0.90
N ALA A 173 6.99 -7.79 1.18
CA ALA A 173 5.98 -8.43 0.35
C ALA A 173 4.57 -7.90 0.72
N ALA A 174 4.05 -6.97 -0.08
CA ALA A 174 2.76 -6.33 0.10
C ALA A 174 1.84 -6.48 -1.14
N ASP A 175 2.00 -7.58 -1.88
CA ASP A 175 1.37 -7.87 -3.18
C ASP A 175 -0.02 -8.54 -3.08
N GLY A 176 -0.65 -8.40 -1.92
CA GLY A 176 -2.08 -8.64 -1.72
C GLY A 176 -2.52 -10.12 -1.67
N VAL A 177 -3.83 -10.33 -1.80
CA VAL A 177 -4.44 -11.68 -1.67
C VAL A 177 -3.93 -12.65 -2.74
N GLY A 178 -3.60 -12.15 -3.93
CA GLY A 178 -3.05 -12.94 -5.03
C GLY A 178 -1.53 -13.17 -4.99
N SER A 179 -0.86 -12.75 -3.91
CA SER A 179 0.60 -12.67 -3.76
C SER A 179 1.39 -13.75 -4.51
N ALA A 180 2.20 -13.32 -5.47
CA ALA A 180 3.17 -14.17 -6.14
C ALA A 180 4.34 -14.46 -5.20
N THR A 181 4.75 -13.47 -4.40
CA THR A 181 5.84 -13.63 -3.42
C THR A 181 5.53 -14.73 -2.40
N ARG A 182 4.30 -14.81 -1.91
CA ARG A 182 3.87 -15.87 -0.99
C ARG A 182 3.95 -17.26 -1.65
N LYS A 183 3.59 -17.39 -2.93
CA LYS A 183 3.69 -18.65 -3.67
C LYS A 183 5.15 -19.08 -3.91
N ILE A 184 6.05 -18.11 -4.11
CA ILE A 184 7.49 -18.36 -4.26
C ILE A 184 8.09 -18.87 -2.95
N LEU A 185 7.80 -18.20 -1.83
CA LEU A 185 8.38 -18.53 -0.52
C LEU A 185 7.73 -19.75 0.13
N PHE A 186 6.44 -19.99 -0.14
CA PHE A 186 5.65 -21.06 0.47
C PHE A 186 4.85 -21.83 -0.61
N PRO A 187 5.53 -22.60 -1.48
CA PRO A 187 4.89 -23.23 -2.64
C PRO A 187 3.81 -24.26 -2.26
N ASP A 188 3.93 -24.88 -1.09
CA ASP A 188 2.98 -25.88 -0.59
C ASP A 188 1.78 -25.27 0.16
N LEU A 189 1.78 -23.95 0.40
CA LEU A 189 0.70 -23.28 1.12
C LEU A 189 -0.58 -23.24 0.27
N LYS A 190 -1.64 -23.90 0.77
CA LYS A 190 -2.96 -23.90 0.13
C LYS A 190 -3.88 -22.90 0.83
N THR A 191 -4.60 -22.10 0.04
CA THR A 191 -5.67 -21.21 0.51
C THR A 191 -7.02 -21.84 0.11
N PRO A 192 -7.64 -22.66 0.98
CA PRO A 192 -8.91 -23.29 0.65
C PRO A 192 -10.01 -22.25 0.50
N TYR A 193 -10.93 -22.50 -0.43
CA TYR A 193 -12.14 -21.71 -0.56
C TYR A 193 -13.02 -21.87 0.68
N SER A 194 -13.49 -20.76 1.25
CA SER A 194 -14.29 -20.74 2.47
C SER A 194 -15.78 -21.07 2.26
N GLY A 195 -16.22 -21.27 1.02
CA GLY A 195 -17.63 -21.51 0.68
C GLY A 195 -18.45 -20.26 0.41
N ILE A 196 -17.83 -19.07 0.43
CA ILE A 196 -18.48 -17.77 0.21
C ILE A 196 -17.70 -16.97 -0.83
N LEU A 197 -18.39 -16.44 -1.84
CA LEU A 197 -17.83 -15.44 -2.76
C LEU A 197 -17.89 -14.07 -2.08
N THR A 198 -16.76 -13.39 -2.02
CA THR A 198 -16.62 -12.01 -1.54
C THR A 198 -16.34 -11.07 -2.68
#